data_AF-A0A2S5LBM3-F1
#
_entry.id   AF-A0A2S5LBM3-F1
#
_cell.length_a   1.000
_cell.length_b   1.000
_cell.length_c   1.000
_cell.angle_alpha   90.00
_cell.angle_beta   90.00
_cell.angle_gamma   90.00
#
_symmetry.space_group_name_H-M   'P 1'
#
loop_
_entity.id
_entity.type
_entity.pdbx_description
1 polymer ?
#
loop_
_entity_poly.entity_id
_entity_poly.type
_entity_poly.pdbx_seq_one_letter_code
_entity_poly.pdbx_strand_id
1 'polypeptide(L)'
;MAQELSFELDEPRGDAEEAFLVDVDGFEGPLDLLLELARRQKVDLARISILALAEQYLAFIEAARRVRLELAADYLVMAAWLAFLKSRLLLPEPPKGDEPSASDLAAALADRLRRLELIRRAADRLTERARLGRDMFLRGGPEGVETISHPKFQASLYDLLSAYARQRQKTATSRVVMRQRAVWSLAEAREAL
;
A
#
# COMPACT_ATOMS: atom_id res chain seq x y z
N MET A 1 6.74 -34.54 -38.90
CA MET A 1 7.98 -34.37 -38.12
C MET A 1 7.70 -33.27 -37.10
N ALA A 2 7.76 -33.60 -35.82
CA ALA A 2 7.55 -32.65 -34.73
C ALA A 2 8.76 -31.70 -34.69
N GLN A 3 8.53 -30.39 -34.80
CA GLN A 3 9.55 -29.41 -34.45
C GLN A 3 9.34 -29.06 -32.99
N GLU A 4 10.31 -29.46 -32.17
CA GLU A 4 10.44 -29.03 -30.77
C GLU A 4 10.65 -27.52 -30.75
N LEU A 5 9.70 -26.76 -30.20
CA LEU A 5 9.94 -25.37 -29.85
C LEU A 5 10.71 -25.34 -28.53
N SER A 6 12.02 -25.07 -28.63
CA SER A 6 12.86 -24.68 -27.51
C SER A 6 12.33 -23.39 -26.90
N PHE A 7 11.86 -23.48 -25.66
CA PHE A 7 11.40 -22.33 -24.88
C PHE A 7 12.62 -21.62 -24.29
N GLU A 8 13.16 -20.65 -25.00
CA GLU A 8 14.11 -19.69 -24.42
C GLU A 8 13.33 -18.82 -23.42
N LEU A 9 13.55 -19.08 -22.13
CA LEU A 9 13.11 -18.20 -21.06
C LEU A 9 13.87 -16.89 -21.24
N ASP A 10 13.17 -15.86 -21.73
CA ASP A 10 13.64 -14.48 -21.76
C ASP A 10 14.02 -14.10 -20.32
N GLU A 11 15.32 -13.94 -20.07
CA GLU A 11 15.79 -13.44 -18.78
C GLU A 11 15.15 -12.06 -18.54
N PRO A 12 14.69 -11.76 -17.33
CA PRO A 12 14.10 -10.46 -17.05
C PRO A 12 15.19 -9.39 -17.22
N ARG A 13 15.21 -8.77 -18.40
CA ARG A 13 15.92 -7.51 -18.65
C ARG A 13 15.34 -6.49 -17.69
N GLY A 14 16.10 -6.26 -16.61
CA GLY A 14 15.91 -5.14 -15.72
C GLY A 14 15.92 -3.87 -16.55
N ASP A 15 14.81 -3.14 -16.47
CA ASP A 15 14.66 -1.69 -16.65
C ASP A 15 13.15 -1.40 -16.47
N ALA A 16 12.60 -1.84 -15.33
CA ALA A 16 11.46 -1.15 -14.78
C ALA A 16 12.05 0.08 -14.11
N GLU A 17 11.64 1.28 -14.55
CA GLU A 17 11.90 2.55 -13.87
C GLU A 17 11.93 2.28 -12.37
N GLU A 18 13.10 2.45 -11.74
CA GLU A 18 13.24 2.23 -10.31
C GLU A 18 12.29 3.21 -9.65
N ALA A 19 11.08 2.75 -9.32
CA ALA A 19 10.22 3.40 -8.36
C ALA A 19 11.10 3.49 -7.12
N PHE A 20 11.69 4.67 -6.91
CA PHE A 20 12.71 4.87 -5.90
C PHE A 20 12.05 4.54 -4.56
N LEU A 21 12.26 3.30 -4.13
CA LEU A 21 11.60 2.72 -2.98
C LEU A 21 12.37 3.28 -1.80
N VAL A 22 11.86 4.38 -1.27
CA VAL A 22 12.48 5.05 -0.14
C VAL A 22 12.30 4.16 1.08
N ASP A 23 13.31 3.33 1.33
CA ASP A 23 13.47 2.64 2.60
C ASP A 23 13.93 3.67 3.64
N VAL A 24 12.95 4.38 4.18
CA VAL A 24 13.09 5.15 5.40
C VAL A 24 13.07 4.12 6.53
N ASP A 25 14.21 3.53 6.86
CA ASP A 25 14.39 2.62 8.01
C ASP A 25 13.30 1.52 8.19
N GLY A 26 12.69 1.03 7.11
CA GLY A 26 11.64 0.01 7.10
C GLY A 26 10.20 0.50 7.26
N PHE A 27 9.93 1.80 7.16
CA PHE A 27 8.56 2.35 7.33
C PHE A 27 7.74 2.30 6.04
N GLU A 28 6.48 1.86 6.16
CA GLU A 28 5.54 1.74 5.02
C GLU A 28 4.92 3.09 4.57
N GLY A 29 5.29 4.21 5.19
CA GLY A 29 4.82 5.54 4.84
C GLY A 29 4.95 6.59 5.96
N PRO A 30 4.58 7.86 5.70
CA PRO A 30 4.79 8.96 6.66
C PRO A 30 3.94 8.83 7.94
N LEU A 31 2.75 8.25 7.86
CA LEU A 31 1.91 8.00 9.05
C LEU A 31 2.48 6.90 9.94
N ASP A 32 3.18 5.92 9.35
CA ASP A 32 3.81 4.82 10.07
C ASP A 32 5.04 5.31 10.85
N LEU A 33 5.87 6.13 10.19
CA LEU A 33 6.96 6.86 10.86
C LEU A 33 6.45 7.75 12.00
N LEU A 34 5.36 8.50 11.79
CA LEU A 34 4.75 9.31 12.85
C LEU A 34 4.26 8.45 14.02
N LEU A 35 3.66 7.30 13.73
CA LEU A 35 3.21 6.38 14.78
C LEU A 35 4.39 5.83 15.58
N GLU A 36 5.50 5.48 14.93
CA GLU A 36 6.72 5.02 15.61
C GLU A 36 7.34 6.12 16.48
N LEU A 37 7.46 7.35 15.96
CA LEU A 37 7.95 8.51 16.73
C LEU A 37 7.04 8.79 17.94
N ALA A 38 5.72 8.68 17.76
CA ALA A 38 4.76 8.82 18.85
C ALA A 38 4.96 7.75 19.94
N ARG A 39 5.19 6.48 19.55
CA ARG A 39 5.49 5.39 20.50
C ARG A 39 6.77 5.65 21.29
N ARG A 40 7.82 6.17 20.65
CA ARG A 40 9.11 6.48 21.29
C ARG A 40 9.01 7.57 22.36
N GLN A 41 8.07 8.51 22.22
CA GLN A 41 7.80 9.52 23.26
C GLN A 41 7.24 8.93 24.56
N LYS A 42 6.83 7.65 24.60
CA LYS A 42 6.27 6.95 25.80
C LYS A 42 5.10 7.70 26.45
N VAL A 43 4.41 8.56 25.70
CA VAL A 43 3.21 9.26 26.17
C VAL A 43 1.99 8.52 25.62
N ASP A 44 0.96 8.37 26.46
CA ASP A 44 -0.35 7.88 26.03
C ASP A 44 -0.80 8.66 24.78
N LEU A 45 -1.25 7.96 23.72
CA LEU A 45 -1.63 8.61 22.45
C LEU A 45 -2.73 9.67 22.64
N ALA A 46 -3.49 9.57 23.74
CA ALA A 46 -4.47 10.56 24.15
C ALA A 46 -3.89 11.90 24.64
N ARG A 47 -2.58 11.95 24.97
CA ARG A 47 -1.89 13.12 25.54
C ARG A 47 -0.65 13.54 24.73
N ILE A 48 -0.50 13.07 23.50
CA ILE A 48 0.65 13.44 22.66
C ILE A 48 0.62 14.94 22.38
N SER A 49 1.76 15.60 22.60
CA SER A 49 2.01 16.92 22.04
C SER A 49 2.25 16.77 20.54
N ILE A 50 1.23 17.06 19.72
CA ILE A 50 1.34 17.04 18.25
C ILE A 50 2.43 17.98 17.76
N LEU A 51 2.66 19.08 18.48
CA LEU A 51 3.77 19.99 18.22
C LEU A 51 5.12 19.28 18.35
N ALA A 52 5.36 18.57 19.46
CA ALA A 52 6.62 17.85 19.68
C ALA A 52 6.82 16.74 18.64
N LEU A 53 5.74 16.04 18.26
CA LEU A 53 5.78 15.03 17.21
C LEU A 53 6.14 15.63 15.84
N ALA A 54 5.54 16.77 15.49
CA ALA A 54 5.86 17.50 14.26
C ALA A 54 7.33 17.91 14.21
N GLU A 55 7.89 18.39 15.32
CA GLU A 55 9.30 18.75 15.42
C GLU A 55 10.25 17.56 15.21
N GLN A 56 9.95 16.43 15.83
CA GLN A 56 10.73 15.21 15.66
C GLN A 56 10.68 14.71 14.23
N TYR A 57 9.50 14.71 13.60
CA TYR A 57 9.35 14.32 12.21
C TYR A 57 10.15 15.24 11.29
N LEU A 58 10.03 16.57 11.45
CA LEU A 58 10.78 17.53 10.63
C LEU A 58 12.29 17.38 10.81
N ALA A 59 12.77 17.17 12.04
CA ALA A 59 14.19 16.94 12.31
C ALA A 59 14.70 15.65 11.64
N PHE A 60 13.90 14.58 11.69
CA PHE A 60 14.20 13.34 11.02
C PHE A 60 14.29 13.52 9.50
N ILE A 61 13.32 14.18 8.89
CA ILE A 61 13.29 14.45 7.45
C ILE A 61 14.48 15.32 7.01
N GLU A 62 14.86 16.34 7.79
CA GLU A 62 16.04 17.16 7.50
C GLU A 62 17.34 16.36 7.59
N ALA A 63 17.47 15.46 8.58
CA ALA A 63 18.63 14.57 8.68
C ALA A 63 18.69 13.60 7.49
N ALA A 64 17.55 13.01 7.12
CA ALA A 64 17.45 12.09 5.98
C ALA A 64 17.78 12.80 4.66
N ARG A 65 17.31 14.04 4.45
CA ARG A 65 17.56 14.82 3.23
C ARG A 65 19.05 15.13 3.00
N ARG A 66 19.83 15.26 4.08
CA ARG A 66 21.29 15.49 3.99
C ARG A 66 22.06 14.27 3.49
N VAL A 67 21.51 13.07 3.69
CA VAL A 67 22.16 11.81 3.32
C VAL A 67 21.62 11.28 1.98
N ARG A 68 20.34 11.51 1.68
CA ARG A 68 19.67 11.07 0.44
C ARG A 68 18.72 12.17 -0.04
N LEU A 69 18.94 12.70 -1.24
CA LEU A 69 18.11 13.77 -1.81
C LEU A 69 16.74 13.29 -2.32
N GLU A 70 16.59 11.98 -2.51
CA GLU A 70 15.45 11.35 -3.15
C GLU A 70 14.41 10.89 -2.11
N LEU A 71 13.91 11.84 -1.31
CA LEU A 71 12.77 11.56 -0.44
C LEU A 71 11.50 11.38 -1.29
N ALA A 72 10.68 10.39 -0.91
CA ALA A 72 9.42 10.13 -1.57
C ALA A 72 8.46 11.32 -1.34
N ALA A 73 7.67 11.64 -2.38
CA ALA A 73 6.77 12.79 -2.40
C ALA A 73 5.84 12.83 -1.18
N ASP A 74 5.31 11.69 -0.75
CA ASP A 74 4.38 11.59 0.37
C ASP A 74 4.99 12.08 1.71
N TYR A 75 6.28 11.85 1.93
CA TYR A 75 6.96 12.30 3.14
C TYR A 75 7.16 13.81 3.16
N LEU A 76 7.48 14.40 2.01
CA LEU A 76 7.64 15.84 1.86
C LEU A 76 6.29 16.58 1.98
N VAL A 77 5.22 15.99 1.44
CA VAL A 77 3.86 16.50 1.61
C VAL A 77 3.48 16.51 3.09
N MET A 78 3.74 15.43 3.81
CA MET A 78 3.50 15.38 5.26
C MET A 78 4.40 16.36 6.03
N ALA A 79 5.67 16.52 5.63
CA ALA A 79 6.58 17.50 6.24
C ALA A 79 6.06 18.93 6.08
N ALA A 80 5.65 19.31 4.87
CA ALA A 80 5.07 20.62 4.60
C ALA A 80 3.80 20.85 5.42
N TRP A 81 2.93 19.84 5.50
CA TRP A 81 1.71 19.90 6.30
C TRP A 81 1.99 20.06 7.80
N LEU A 82 2.97 19.32 8.35
CA LEU A 82 3.39 19.43 9.75
C LEU A 82 4.09 20.76 10.05
N ALA A 83 4.86 21.30 9.12
CA ALA A 83 5.46 22.64 9.23
C ALA A 83 4.38 23.73 9.28
N PHE A 84 3.36 23.62 8.43
CA PHE A 84 2.18 24.48 8.47
C PHE A 84 1.44 24.38 9.80
N LEU A 85 1.17 23.16 10.28
CA LEU A 85 0.50 22.92 11.55
C LEU A 85 1.31 23.49 12.72
N LYS A 86 2.63 23.26 12.74
CA LYS A 86 3.54 23.84 13.75
C LYS A 86 3.46 25.36 13.77
N SER A 87 3.52 26.01 12.61
CA SER A 87 3.40 27.47 12.51
C SER A 87 2.08 27.97 13.11
N ARG A 88 0.95 27.35 12.74
CA ARG A 88 -0.37 27.74 13.28
C ARG A 88 -0.55 27.47 14.77
N LEU A 89 0.09 26.43 15.32
CA LEU A 89 0.05 26.13 16.75
C LEU A 89 0.88 27.11 17.60
N LEU A 90 1.89 27.75 17.00
CA LEU A 90 2.77 28.70 17.68
C LEU A 90 2.28 30.16 17.59
N LEU A 91 1.44 30.46 16.60
CA LEU A 91 0.87 31.79 16.40
C LEU A 91 -0.42 31.97 17.20
N PRO A 92 -0.73 33.20 17.68
CA PRO A 92 -2.02 33.48 18.30
C PRO A 92 -3.16 33.20 17.33
N GLU A 93 -4.26 32.64 17.85
CA GLU A 93 -5.40 32.25 17.02
C GLU A 93 -6.01 33.49 16.32
N PRO A 94 -6.17 33.46 14.98
CA PRO A 94 -6.91 34.50 14.30
C PRO A 94 -8.37 34.50 14.79
N PRO A 95 -9.07 35.66 14.73
CA PRO A 95 -10.48 35.72 15.09
C PRO A 95 -11.27 34.65 14.33
N LYS A 96 -12.19 33.96 15.02
CA LYS A 96 -12.95 32.81 14.50
C LYS A 96 -13.44 33.06 13.07
N GLY A 97 -12.85 32.34 12.12
CA GLY A 97 -13.33 32.23 10.75
C GLY A 97 -13.94 30.85 10.48
N ASP A 98 -14.27 30.56 9.23
CA ASP A 98 -14.80 29.26 8.80
C ASP A 98 -13.74 28.14 8.73
N GLU A 99 -12.46 28.47 8.84
CA GLU A 99 -11.37 27.47 8.85
C GLU A 99 -11.26 26.75 10.20
N PRO A 100 -10.96 25.43 10.20
CA PRO A 100 -10.69 24.70 11.43
C PRO A 100 -9.50 25.28 12.19
N SER A 101 -9.58 25.29 13.52
CA SER A 101 -8.49 25.78 14.37
C SER A 101 -7.26 24.87 14.27
N ALA A 102 -6.10 25.38 14.67
CA ALA A 102 -4.87 24.58 14.73
C ALA A 102 -5.04 23.39 15.70
N SER A 103 -5.78 23.59 16.79
CA SER A 103 -6.13 22.55 17.76
C SER A 103 -6.99 21.46 17.12
N ASP A 104 -7.98 21.83 16.29
CA ASP A 104 -8.85 20.85 15.62
C ASP A 104 -8.07 19.99 14.62
N LEU A 105 -7.16 20.62 13.85
CA LEU A 105 -6.28 19.91 12.92
C LEU A 105 -5.35 18.93 13.65
N ALA A 106 -4.80 19.35 14.79
CA ALA A 106 -3.97 18.50 15.63
C ALA A 106 -4.78 17.32 16.20
N ALA A 107 -6.01 17.56 16.67
CA ALA A 107 -6.90 16.52 17.18
C ALA A 107 -7.27 15.49 16.08
N ALA A 108 -7.57 15.96 14.87
CA ALA A 108 -7.86 15.09 13.73
C ALA A 108 -6.67 14.18 13.37
N LEU A 109 -5.43 14.71 13.44
CA LEU A 109 -4.22 13.91 13.23
C LEU A 109 -4.04 12.87 14.34
N ALA A 110 -4.20 13.27 15.60
CA ALA A 110 -4.10 12.38 16.74
C ALA A 110 -5.09 11.19 16.61
N ASP A 111 -6.32 11.48 16.20
CA ASP A 111 -7.35 10.46 15.95
C ASP A 111 -6.96 9.53 14.80
N ARG A 112 -6.36 10.05 13.73
CA ARG A 112 -5.88 9.25 12.62
C ARG A 112 -4.76 8.30 13.04
N LEU A 113 -3.80 8.78 13.84
CA LEU A 113 -2.73 7.95 14.40
C LEU A 113 -3.29 6.87 15.34
N ARG A 114 -4.29 7.21 16.18
CA ARG A 114 -4.95 6.22 17.05
C ARG A 114 -5.65 5.12 16.25
N ARG A 115 -6.34 5.48 15.16
CA ARG A 115 -6.97 4.50 14.25
C ARG A 115 -5.92 3.60 13.61
N LEU A 116 -4.83 4.18 13.13
CA LEU A 116 -3.73 3.40 12.54
C LEU A 116 -3.13 2.43 13.56
N GLU A 117 -2.94 2.86 14.81
CA GLU A 117 -2.45 1.98 15.87
C GLU A 117 -3.38 0.79 16.13
N LEU A 118 -4.70 1.04 16.21
CA LEU A 118 -5.69 -0.03 16.39
C LEU A 118 -5.66 -1.03 15.24
N ILE A 119 -5.51 -0.55 14.00
CA ILE A 119 -5.40 -1.40 12.82
C ILE A 119 -4.10 -2.20 12.86
N ARG A 120 -2.95 -1.59 13.19
CA ARG A 120 -1.68 -2.30 13.35
C ARG A 120 -1.77 -3.40 14.40
N ARG A 121 -2.31 -3.10 15.59
CA ARG A 121 -2.54 -4.11 16.63
C ARG A 121 -3.45 -5.25 16.18
N ALA A 122 -4.49 -4.95 15.38
CA ALA A 122 -5.37 -5.98 14.83
C ALA A 122 -4.65 -6.84 13.77
N ALA A 123 -3.81 -6.22 12.94
CA ALA A 123 -2.98 -6.92 11.96
C ALA A 123 -1.95 -7.83 12.63
N ASP A 124 -1.29 -7.35 13.68
CA ASP A 124 -0.33 -8.13 14.48
C ASP A 124 -1.03 -9.36 15.08
N ARG A 125 -2.17 -9.14 15.75
CA ARG A 125 -2.99 -10.25 16.29
C ARG A 125 -3.42 -11.23 15.23
N LEU A 126 -3.76 -10.77 14.02
CA LEU A 126 -4.16 -11.64 12.92
C LEU A 126 -2.97 -12.48 12.42
N THR A 127 -1.80 -11.87 12.37
CA THR A 127 -0.55 -12.48 11.91
C THR A 127 -0.06 -13.54 12.89
N GLU A 128 -0.27 -13.33 14.19
CA GLU A 128 0.05 -14.28 15.26
C GLU A 128 -0.89 -15.50 15.30
N ARG A 129 -2.03 -15.49 14.60
CA ARG A 129 -2.96 -16.63 14.62
C ARG A 129 -2.37 -17.82 13.88
N ALA A 130 -2.51 -18.98 14.51
CA ALA A 130 -2.15 -20.25 13.90
C ALA A 130 -2.94 -20.46 12.59
N ARG A 131 -2.20 -20.71 11.51
CA ARG A 131 -2.75 -20.92 10.17
C ARG A 131 -3.00 -22.38 9.90
N LEU A 132 -4.20 -22.68 9.40
CA LEU A 132 -4.52 -24.01 8.93
C LEU A 132 -3.67 -24.38 7.70
N GLY A 133 -3.08 -25.58 7.69
CA GLY A 133 -2.16 -26.04 6.66
C GLY A 133 -0.72 -25.55 6.83
N ARG A 134 -0.43 -24.75 7.86
CA ARG A 134 0.94 -24.31 8.22
C ARG A 134 1.28 -24.68 9.66
N ASP A 135 0.50 -24.17 10.61
CA ASP A 135 0.72 -24.33 12.05
C ASP A 135 -0.25 -25.36 12.65
N MET A 136 -1.45 -25.48 12.07
CA MET A 136 -2.45 -26.47 12.45
C MET A 136 -2.84 -27.30 11.24
N PHE A 137 -2.92 -28.62 11.41
CA PHE A 137 -3.42 -29.52 10.38
C PHE A 137 -4.74 -30.14 10.87
N LEU A 138 -5.76 -30.13 10.02
CA LEU A 138 -6.99 -30.84 10.35
C LEU A 138 -6.71 -32.34 10.39
N ARG A 139 -7.38 -33.05 11.28
CA ARG A 139 -7.49 -34.50 11.14
C ARG A 139 -8.23 -34.79 9.83
N GLY A 140 -7.74 -35.77 9.06
CA GLY A 140 -8.49 -36.31 7.94
C GLY A 140 -9.91 -36.68 8.39
N GLY A 141 -10.90 -36.47 7.52
CA GLY A 141 -12.27 -36.87 7.83
C GLY A 141 -12.30 -38.34 8.27
N PRO A 142 -13.10 -38.73 9.27
CA PRO A 142 -13.32 -40.15 9.53
C PRO A 142 -13.74 -40.79 8.20
N GLU A 143 -13.26 -42.01 7.92
CA GLU A 143 -13.75 -42.81 6.79
C GLU A 143 -15.26 -43.03 7.01
N GLY A 144 -16.04 -42.10 6.46
CA GLY A 144 -17.48 -42.18 6.46
C GLY A 144 -17.91 -43.28 5.50
N VAL A 145 -19.12 -43.77 5.70
CA VAL A 145 -19.78 -44.60 4.70
C VAL A 145 -19.85 -43.80 3.40
N GLU A 146 -19.24 -44.31 2.32
CA GLU A 146 -19.30 -43.68 1.00
C GLU A 146 -20.76 -43.53 0.57
N THR A 147 -21.32 -42.35 0.80
CA THR A 147 -22.65 -42.03 0.30
C THR A 147 -22.45 -41.61 -1.14
N ILE A 148 -22.63 -42.56 -2.06
CA ILE A 148 -22.60 -42.29 -3.50
C ILE A 148 -23.84 -41.47 -3.84
N SER A 149 -23.73 -40.15 -3.67
CA SER A 149 -24.71 -39.20 -4.15
C SER A 149 -24.36 -38.90 -5.60
N HIS A 150 -25.27 -39.25 -6.52
CA HIS A 150 -25.21 -38.79 -7.90
C HIS A 150 -25.97 -37.47 -7.99
N PRO A 151 -25.31 -36.30 -7.93
CA PRO A 151 -25.99 -35.03 -8.13
C PRO A 151 -26.63 -35.03 -9.51
N LYS A 152 -27.95 -35.02 -9.56
CA LYS A 152 -28.71 -34.82 -10.79
C LYS A 152 -28.76 -33.32 -11.07
N PHE A 153 -27.82 -32.84 -11.86
CA PHE A 153 -27.85 -31.47 -12.35
C PHE A 153 -28.97 -31.33 -13.37
N GLN A 154 -29.94 -30.47 -13.08
CA GLN A 154 -30.93 -30.02 -14.04
C GLN A 154 -30.45 -28.67 -14.56
N ALA A 155 -29.95 -28.65 -15.78
CA ALA A 155 -29.51 -27.44 -16.44
C ALA A 155 -30.05 -27.43 -17.88
N SER A 156 -30.49 -26.26 -18.32
CA SER A 156 -30.86 -26.02 -19.71
C SER A 156 -29.65 -25.56 -20.52
N LEU A 157 -29.76 -25.58 -21.85
CA LEU A 157 -28.77 -24.99 -22.74
C LEU A 157 -28.54 -23.49 -22.43
N TYR A 158 -29.60 -22.79 -22.01
CA TYR A 158 -29.53 -21.39 -21.62
C TYR A 158 -28.63 -21.19 -20.39
N ASP A 159 -28.69 -22.08 -19.39
CA ASP A 159 -27.86 -22.00 -18.19
C ASP A 159 -26.38 -22.18 -18.52
N LEU A 160 -26.07 -23.12 -19.41
CA LEU A 160 -24.71 -23.39 -19.88
C LEU A 160 -24.13 -22.19 -20.63
N LEU A 161 -24.91 -21.62 -21.57
CA LEU A 161 -24.52 -20.45 -22.35
C LEU A 161 -24.37 -19.21 -21.47
N SER A 162 -25.25 -19.04 -20.48
CA SER A 162 -25.19 -17.93 -19.52
C SER A 162 -23.97 -18.03 -18.61
N ALA A 163 -23.65 -19.22 -18.12
CA ALA A 163 -22.44 -19.46 -17.32
C ALA A 163 -21.17 -19.21 -18.14
N TYR A 164 -21.13 -19.69 -19.38
CA TYR A 164 -20.01 -19.46 -20.30
C TYR A 164 -19.83 -17.97 -20.61
N ALA A 165 -20.91 -17.24 -20.90
CA ALA A 165 -20.85 -15.80 -21.17
C ALA A 165 -20.34 -15.00 -19.96
N ARG A 166 -20.80 -15.33 -18.75
CA ARG A 166 -20.31 -14.71 -17.49
C ARG A 166 -18.84 -14.99 -17.26
N GLN A 167 -18.38 -16.22 -17.48
CA GLN A 167 -16.98 -16.57 -17.34
C GLN A 167 -16.12 -15.84 -18.38
N ARG A 168 -16.57 -15.80 -19.63
CA ARG A 168 -15.89 -15.09 -20.72
C ARG A 168 -15.81 -13.59 -20.46
N GLN A 169 -16.85 -12.94 -19.93
CA GLN A 169 -16.81 -11.52 -19.59
C GLN A 169 -15.74 -11.17 -18.55
N LYS A 170 -15.56 -12.01 -17.53
CA LYS A 170 -14.49 -11.82 -16.52
C LYS A 170 -13.10 -11.84 -17.15
N THR A 171 -12.89 -12.68 -18.17
CA THR A 171 -11.61 -12.82 -18.87
C THR A 171 -11.48 -11.86 -20.06
N ALA A 172 -12.58 -11.37 -20.62
CA ALA A 172 -12.62 -10.52 -21.82
C ALA A 172 -12.27 -9.05 -21.55
N THR A 173 -12.29 -8.62 -20.29
CA THR A 173 -11.51 -7.46 -19.85
C THR A 173 -10.03 -7.82 -19.80
N SER A 174 -9.49 -8.21 -20.96
CA SER A 174 -8.06 -8.26 -21.20
C SER A 174 -7.57 -6.83 -21.08
N ARG A 175 -6.67 -6.58 -20.14
CA ARG A 175 -5.95 -5.32 -20.03
C ARG A 175 -5.18 -5.15 -21.34
N VAL A 176 -5.69 -4.32 -22.26
CA VAL A 176 -4.96 -3.98 -23.48
C VAL A 176 -3.79 -3.10 -23.05
N VAL A 177 -2.64 -3.72 -22.82
CA VAL A 177 -1.37 -3.01 -22.72
C VAL A 177 -1.05 -2.57 -24.14
N MET A 178 -1.32 -1.30 -24.46
CA MET A 178 -0.84 -0.73 -25.71
C MET A 178 0.68 -0.75 -25.66
N ARG A 179 1.31 -1.46 -26.61
CA ARG A 179 2.75 -1.42 -26.82
C ARG A 179 3.12 0.05 -27.05
N GLN A 180 3.92 0.64 -26.16
CA GLN A 180 4.47 1.96 -26.43
C GLN A 180 5.24 1.86 -27.76
N ARG A 181 4.84 2.66 -28.76
CA ARG A 181 5.64 2.81 -29.98
C ARG A 181 6.95 3.46 -29.55
N ALA A 182 8.07 2.86 -29.94
CA ALA A 182 9.36 3.54 -29.85
C ALA A 182 9.27 4.81 -30.71
N VAL A 183 9.21 5.96 -30.05
CA VAL A 183 9.29 7.27 -30.70
C VAL A 183 10.73 7.69 -30.55
N TRP A 184 11.50 7.69 -31.63
CA TRP A 184 12.83 8.28 -31.61
C TRP A 184 12.69 9.79 -31.57
N SER A 185 13.46 10.44 -30.70
CA SER A 185 13.67 11.88 -30.84
C SER A 185 14.41 12.16 -32.15
N LEU A 186 14.20 13.35 -32.71
CA LEU A 186 14.79 13.73 -34.00
C LEU A 186 16.34 13.72 -33.96
N ALA A 187 16.92 13.84 -32.77
CA ALA A 187 18.35 13.71 -32.52
C ALA A 187 18.82 12.26 -32.58
N GLU A 188 18.14 11.34 -31.88
CA GLU A 188 18.46 9.90 -31.87
C GLU A 188 18.28 9.26 -33.26
N ALA A 189 17.25 9.66 -34.00
CA ALA A 189 17.03 9.18 -35.38
C ALA A 189 18.13 9.62 -36.36
N ARG A 190 18.88 10.70 -36.04
CA ARG A 190 19.95 11.23 -36.89
C ARG A 190 21.30 10.56 -36.63
N GLU A 191 21.52 10.01 -35.44
CA GLU A 191 22.76 9.26 -35.11
C GLU A 191 22.69 7.80 -35.56
N ALA A 192 21.50 7.25 -35.75
CA ALA A 192 21.28 5.86 -36.19
C ALA A 192 21.27 5.67 -37.73
N LEU A 193 21.52 6.73 -38.51
CA LEU A 193 21.50 6.78 -39.98
C LEU A 193 22.88 7.16 -40.52
#